data_AF-A0A7S0LMC6-F1
#
_entry.id   AF-A0A7S0LMC6-F1
#
_cell.length_a   1.000
_cell.length_b   1.000
_cell.length_c   1.000
_cell.angle_alpha   90.00
_cell.angle_beta   90.00
_cell.angle_gamma   90.00
#
_symmetry.space_group_name_H-M   'P 1'
#
loop_
_entity.id
_entity.type
_entity.pdbx_description
1 polymer ?
#
loop_
_entity_poly.entity_id
_entity_poly.type
_entity_poly.pdbx_seq_one_letter_code
_entity_poly.pdbx_strand_id
1 'polypeptide(L)'
;THLPNGRLHPSCCVTKASAAFRWSCRWHETLRKRWGRTESVWFQTAMPWATPGEFNFASVDFTPNYLCTPQALLNIRKTARNPDELRFIVLMRDPIMRAFSEWTMFALGWNWDHNKNFWQTASLQMRKFRQCNTTLFHNNELLRKLPTAELFQYITKCIG
;
A
#
# COMPACT_ATOMS: atom_id res chain seq x y z
N THR A 1 3.51 -26.58 -0.05
CA THR A 1 2.83 -27.85 0.27
C THR A 1 1.38 -27.57 0.61
N HIS A 2 0.45 -28.44 0.18
CA HIS A 2 -0.88 -28.48 0.78
C HIS A 2 -0.77 -29.10 2.17
N LEU A 3 -1.51 -28.57 3.14
CA LEU A 3 -1.77 -29.26 4.40
C LEU A 3 -2.49 -30.59 4.11
N PRO A 4 -2.48 -31.57 5.04
CA PRO A 4 -3.09 -32.90 4.86
C PRO A 4 -4.58 -32.89 4.42
N ASN A 5 -5.25 -31.75 4.51
CA ASN A 5 -6.63 -31.51 4.12
C ASN A 5 -6.80 -30.66 2.84
N GLY A 6 -5.74 -30.50 2.03
CA GLY A 6 -5.80 -29.75 0.77
C GLY A 6 -5.78 -28.22 0.92
N ARG A 7 -5.55 -27.67 2.12
CA ARG A 7 -5.45 -26.22 2.33
C ARG A 7 -4.04 -25.70 2.00
N LEU A 8 -3.94 -24.52 1.39
CA LEU A 8 -2.67 -23.80 1.20
C LEU A 8 -1.99 -23.53 2.56
N HIS A 9 -0.66 -23.42 2.65
CA HIS A 9 0.00 -22.98 3.90
C HIS A 9 -0.05 -21.44 4.02
N PRO A 10 -0.28 -20.85 5.21
CA PRO A 10 -0.42 -19.39 5.38
C PRO A 10 0.78 -18.58 4.87
N SER A 11 1.97 -19.19 4.92
CA SER A 11 3.25 -18.55 4.57
C SER A 11 3.66 -18.72 3.09
N CYS A 12 2.83 -19.31 2.24
CA CYS A 12 3.08 -19.44 0.81
C CYS A 12 2.64 -18.18 0.06
N CYS A 13 3.33 -17.06 0.29
CA CYS A 13 3.15 -15.86 -0.53
C CYS A 13 4.17 -15.84 -1.66
N VAL A 14 3.85 -16.62 -2.70
CA VAL A 14 4.25 -16.41 -4.10
C VAL A 14 5.80 -16.76 -4.32
N THR A 15 6.29 -17.55 -5.31
CA THR A 15 7.69 -17.58 -5.87
C THR A 15 7.88 -17.56 -7.42
N LYS A 16 8.95 -16.94 -7.97
CA LYS A 16 9.43 -17.17 -9.36
C LYS A 16 9.79 -18.65 -9.46
N ALA A 17 9.60 -19.28 -10.63
CA ALA A 17 9.95 -20.67 -10.85
C ALA A 17 11.46 -20.90 -10.59
N SER A 18 11.81 -21.24 -9.35
CA SER A 18 13.12 -21.77 -9.00
C SER A 18 13.01 -23.30 -8.90
N ALA A 19 14.10 -23.98 -9.23
CA ALA A 19 14.16 -25.42 -9.42
C ALA A 19 13.55 -26.18 -8.24
N ALA A 20 12.70 -27.16 -8.56
CA ALA A 20 11.84 -27.92 -7.65
C ALA A 20 12.54 -28.75 -6.55
N PHE A 21 13.85 -28.57 -6.35
CA PHE A 21 14.69 -29.47 -5.56
C PHE A 21 14.81 -29.13 -4.09
N ARG A 22 14.30 -27.99 -3.63
CA ARG A 22 14.35 -27.62 -2.22
C ARG A 22 12.96 -27.20 -1.75
N TRP A 23 12.29 -28.16 -1.12
CA TRP A 23 11.06 -28.05 -0.35
C TRP A 23 9.80 -27.90 -1.20
N SER A 24 8.80 -28.72 -0.89
CA SER A 24 7.60 -29.08 -1.66
C SER A 24 6.54 -27.96 -1.77
N CYS A 25 6.98 -26.74 -2.03
CA CYS A 25 6.15 -25.60 -2.40
C CYS A 25 5.94 -25.58 -3.92
N ARG A 26 4.77 -26.04 -4.37
CA ARG A 26 4.32 -25.83 -5.76
C ARG A 26 3.70 -24.44 -5.89
N TRP A 27 4.17 -23.70 -6.90
CA TRP A 27 3.59 -22.43 -7.36
C TRP A 27 2.13 -22.63 -7.78
N HIS A 28 1.26 -21.68 -7.43
CA HIS A 28 -0.17 -21.81 -7.72
C HIS A 28 -0.47 -21.31 -9.15
N GLU A 29 -0.62 -22.23 -10.10
CA GLU A 29 -0.86 -21.99 -11.54
C GLU A 29 -1.96 -20.93 -11.82
N THR A 30 -2.98 -20.90 -10.97
CA THR A 30 -4.11 -19.97 -11.06
C THR A 30 -3.69 -18.51 -10.88
N LEU A 31 -2.64 -18.23 -10.10
CA LEU A 31 -2.12 -16.86 -9.93
C LEU A 31 -1.38 -16.38 -11.18
N ARG A 32 -0.64 -17.28 -11.87
CA ARG A 32 0.03 -16.99 -13.15
C ARG A 32 -0.98 -16.64 -14.24
N LYS A 33 -1.99 -17.50 -14.43
CA LYS A 33 -3.00 -17.34 -15.49
C LYS A 33 -3.91 -16.14 -15.25
N ARG A 34 -4.27 -15.85 -14.00
CA ARG A 34 -5.22 -14.78 -13.67
C ARG A 34 -4.58 -13.39 -13.60
N TRP A 35 -3.33 -13.27 -13.18
CA TRP A 35 -2.69 -11.98 -12.89
C TRP A 35 -1.41 -11.70 -13.68
N GLY A 36 -0.99 -12.61 -14.58
CA GLY A 36 0.17 -12.40 -15.47
C GLY A 36 1.52 -12.30 -14.76
N ARG A 37 1.64 -12.72 -13.48
CA ARG A 37 2.87 -12.59 -12.71
C ARG A 37 3.88 -13.70 -13.03
N THR A 38 5.14 -13.31 -13.19
CA THR A 38 6.26 -14.21 -13.50
C THR A 38 7.12 -14.56 -12.28
N GLU A 39 7.06 -13.79 -11.18
CA GLU A 39 7.96 -13.93 -10.03
C GLU A 39 7.30 -13.86 -8.64
N SER A 40 8.05 -14.28 -7.60
CA SER A 40 7.90 -13.95 -6.16
C SER A 40 8.90 -14.67 -5.20
N VAL A 41 8.76 -14.59 -3.85
CA VAL A 41 9.60 -15.23 -2.81
C VAL A 41 8.84 -15.92 -1.63
N TRP A 42 9.27 -17.11 -1.19
CA TRP A 42 8.71 -17.82 -0.02
C TRP A 42 9.22 -17.21 1.29
N PHE A 43 8.37 -17.11 2.31
CA PHE A 43 8.72 -16.48 3.59
C PHE A 43 9.95 -17.13 4.26
N GLN A 44 10.11 -18.47 4.19
CA GLN A 44 11.29 -19.17 4.71
C GLN A 44 12.54 -19.04 3.82
N THR A 45 12.42 -18.51 2.60
CA THR A 45 13.60 -18.07 1.83
C THR A 45 14.13 -16.74 2.37
N ALA A 46 13.23 -15.86 2.83
CA ALA A 46 13.62 -14.61 3.49
C ALA A 46 14.06 -14.81 4.95
N MET A 47 13.52 -15.83 5.63
CA MET A 47 13.81 -16.15 7.03
C MET A 47 14.10 -17.66 7.21
N PRO A 48 15.23 -18.17 6.69
CA PRO A 48 15.57 -19.60 6.73
C PRO A 48 15.87 -20.14 8.14
N TRP A 49 16.06 -19.24 9.11
CA TRP A 49 16.33 -19.55 10.51
C TRP A 49 15.05 -19.78 11.34
N ALA A 50 13.86 -19.51 10.79
CA ALA A 50 12.60 -19.64 11.52
C ALA A 50 11.92 -21.00 11.21
N THR A 51 11.80 -21.87 12.23
CA THR A 51 11.06 -23.13 12.10
C THR A 51 9.55 -22.87 12.02
N PRO A 52 8.82 -23.49 11.08
CA PRO A 52 7.37 -23.33 10.96
C PRO A 52 6.62 -23.84 12.19
N GLY A 53 5.75 -23.01 12.77
CA GLY A 53 4.92 -23.38 13.92
C GLY A 53 5.62 -23.24 15.29
N GLU A 54 6.92 -22.96 15.32
CA GLU A 54 7.66 -22.67 16.56
C GLU A 54 7.44 -21.23 17.06
N PHE A 55 7.15 -20.31 16.14
CA PHE A 55 7.01 -18.89 16.44
C PHE A 55 5.66 -18.34 15.97
N ASN A 56 4.99 -17.56 16.84
CA ASN A 56 3.85 -16.74 16.48
C ASN A 56 4.33 -15.46 15.79
N PHE A 57 4.62 -15.53 14.49
CA PHE A 57 5.02 -14.37 13.69
C PHE A 57 3.90 -13.91 12.75
N ALA A 58 3.88 -12.61 12.46
CA ALA A 58 3.07 -12.03 11.40
C ALA A 58 3.98 -11.50 10.31
N SER A 59 3.68 -11.82 9.05
CA SER A 59 4.33 -11.15 7.90
C SER A 59 3.69 -9.79 7.70
N VAL A 60 4.50 -8.74 7.58
CA VAL A 60 4.04 -7.36 7.40
C VAL A 60 4.58 -6.81 6.08
N ASP A 61 3.71 -6.14 5.33
CA ASP A 61 4.09 -5.27 4.21
C ASP A 61 3.96 -3.81 4.66
N PHE A 62 4.91 -2.97 4.26
CA PHE A 62 4.89 -1.54 4.55
C PHE A 62 4.92 -0.73 3.24
N THR A 63 3.73 -0.37 2.77
CA THR A 63 3.55 0.46 1.58
C THR A 63 2.61 1.64 1.90
N PRO A 64 3.15 2.82 2.27
CA PRO A 64 2.34 3.99 2.65
C PRO A 64 1.31 4.42 1.59
N ASN A 65 1.62 4.18 0.31
CA ASN A 65 0.79 4.58 -0.82
C ASN A 65 -0.53 3.79 -0.95
N TYR A 66 -0.74 2.73 -0.18
CA TYR A 66 -2.01 2.00 -0.18
C TYR A 66 -3.19 2.86 0.29
N LEU A 67 -2.95 3.81 1.20
CA LEU A 67 -4.00 4.76 1.63
C LEU A 67 -4.39 5.75 0.53
N CYS A 68 -3.49 6.00 -0.42
CA CYS A 68 -3.72 6.96 -1.51
C CYS A 68 -4.41 6.31 -2.72
N THR A 69 -4.67 5.00 -2.69
CA THR A 69 -5.23 4.25 -3.84
C THR A 69 -6.55 3.58 -3.44
N PRO A 70 -7.70 4.04 -3.92
CA PRO A 70 -9.01 3.49 -3.55
C PRO A 70 -9.16 1.98 -3.76
N GLN A 71 -8.49 1.46 -4.80
CA GLN A 71 -8.56 0.05 -5.18
C GLN A 71 -7.56 -0.84 -4.42
N ALA A 72 -6.56 -0.27 -3.71
CA ALA A 72 -5.49 -1.05 -3.09
C ALA A 72 -6.03 -2.02 -2.03
N LEU A 73 -6.83 -1.53 -1.08
CA LEU A 73 -7.40 -2.37 -0.01
C LEU A 73 -8.30 -3.48 -0.57
N LEU A 74 -9.10 -3.15 -1.60
CA LEU A 74 -9.94 -4.13 -2.29
C LEU A 74 -9.11 -5.21 -2.96
N ASN A 75 -7.99 -4.84 -3.59
CA ASN A 75 -7.09 -5.79 -4.21
C ASN A 75 -6.38 -6.66 -3.18
N ILE A 76 -5.88 -6.07 -2.08
CA ILE A 76 -5.25 -6.81 -0.96
C ILE A 76 -6.24 -7.85 -0.42
N ARG A 77 -7.48 -7.45 -0.15
CA ARG A 77 -8.53 -8.35 0.33
C ARG A 77 -8.79 -9.50 -0.64
N LYS A 78 -8.87 -9.23 -1.94
CA LYS A 78 -9.10 -10.26 -2.99
C LYS A 78 -7.94 -11.24 -3.14
N THR A 79 -6.71 -10.80 -2.85
CA THR A 79 -5.50 -11.63 -3.00
C THR A 79 -5.09 -12.35 -1.73
N ALA A 80 -5.64 -11.95 -0.58
CA ALA A 80 -5.34 -12.58 0.70
C ALA A 80 -5.87 -14.02 0.73
N ARG A 81 -5.07 -14.93 1.30
CA ARG A 81 -5.45 -16.33 1.49
C ARG A 81 -6.69 -16.45 2.39
N ASN A 82 -6.70 -15.69 3.49
CA ASN A 82 -7.85 -15.53 4.36
C ASN A 82 -8.06 -14.03 4.63
N PRO A 83 -9.07 -13.40 4.01
CA PRO A 83 -9.38 -11.99 4.23
C PRO A 83 -9.64 -11.60 5.69
N ASP A 84 -10.16 -12.52 6.51
CA ASP A 84 -10.54 -12.26 7.90
C ASP A 84 -9.32 -12.20 8.84
N GLU A 85 -8.17 -12.68 8.39
CA GLU A 85 -6.89 -12.61 9.10
C GLU A 85 -6.11 -11.33 8.79
N LEU A 86 -6.53 -10.52 7.82
CA LEU A 86 -5.84 -9.26 7.49
C LEU A 86 -5.94 -8.27 8.66
N ARG A 87 -4.82 -7.61 8.95
CA ARG A 87 -4.73 -6.52 9.92
C ARG A 87 -4.08 -5.33 9.24
N PHE A 88 -4.69 -4.15 9.40
CA PHE A 88 -4.19 -2.90 8.86
C PHE A 88 -3.74 -2.01 10.01
N ILE A 89 -2.47 -1.60 9.97
CA ILE A 89 -1.92 -0.62 10.91
C ILE A 89 -1.79 0.70 10.15
N VAL A 90 -2.50 1.72 10.60
CA VAL A 90 -2.48 3.06 10.00
C VAL A 90 -1.85 4.02 10.99
N LEU A 91 -0.68 4.56 10.62
CA LEU A 91 0.06 5.52 11.42
C LEU A 91 -0.25 6.93 10.91
N MET A 92 -0.97 7.71 11.70
CA MET A 92 -1.34 9.09 11.37
C MET A 92 -0.41 10.06 12.10
N ARG A 93 -0.08 11.16 11.43
CA ARG A 93 0.67 12.30 11.99
C ARG A 93 -0.11 13.58 11.71
N ASP A 94 0.16 14.63 12.46
CA ASP A 94 -0.29 15.98 12.10
C ASP A 94 -0.08 16.24 10.59
N PRO A 95 -1.12 16.64 9.84
CA PRO A 95 -1.03 16.74 8.38
C PRO A 95 0.00 17.74 7.88
N ILE A 96 0.20 18.86 8.59
CA ILE A 96 1.19 19.88 8.22
C ILE A 96 2.59 19.32 8.44
N MET A 97 2.82 18.68 9.58
CA MET A 97 4.10 18.02 9.87
C MET A 97 4.39 16.85 8.93
N ARG A 98 3.38 16.08 8.52
CA ARG A 98 3.51 15.04 7.51
C ARG A 98 3.89 15.62 6.15
N ALA A 99 3.20 16.68 5.71
CA ALA A 99 3.49 17.38 4.46
C ALA A 99 4.90 17.99 4.45
N PHE A 100 5.32 18.60 5.56
CA PHE A 100 6.68 19.09 5.73
C PHE A 100 7.70 17.96 5.63
N SER A 101 7.48 16.85 6.35
CA SER A 101 8.37 15.69 6.33
C SER A 101 8.54 15.11 4.91
N GLU A 102 7.45 14.97 4.18
CA GLU A 102 7.48 14.51 2.78
C GLU A 102 8.23 15.51 1.89
N TRP A 103 7.89 16.80 1.99
CA TRP A 103 8.58 17.85 1.24
C TRP A 103 10.09 17.87 1.55
N THR A 104 10.52 17.73 2.81
CA THR A 104 11.95 17.69 3.15
C THR A 104 12.68 16.52 2.50
N MET A 105 12.04 15.35 2.41
CA MET A 105 12.62 14.19 1.74
C MET A 105 12.87 14.47 0.26
N PHE A 106 11.88 15.02 -0.45
CA PHE A 106 11.98 15.30 -1.89
C PHE A 106 12.83 16.54 -2.21
N ALA A 107 12.62 17.64 -1.50
CA ALA A 107 13.30 18.90 -1.76
C ALA A 107 14.72 18.91 -1.21
N LEU A 108 14.99 18.39 -0.02
CA LEU A 108 16.30 18.51 0.63
C LEU A 108 17.10 17.22 0.55
N GLY A 109 16.46 16.07 0.76
CA GLY A 109 17.13 14.76 0.72
C GLY A 109 17.49 14.34 -0.69
N TRP A 110 16.51 14.32 -1.59
CA TRP A 110 16.67 13.83 -2.96
C TRP A 110 16.92 14.93 -3.99
N ASN A 111 16.74 16.18 -3.59
CA ASN A 111 16.93 17.36 -4.44
C ASN A 111 16.04 17.37 -5.71
N TRP A 112 14.87 16.72 -5.67
CA TRP A 112 13.93 16.60 -6.79
C TRP A 112 13.06 17.86 -6.98
N ASP A 113 12.77 18.59 -5.90
CA ASP A 113 12.00 19.82 -5.97
C ASP A 113 12.94 21.03 -6.11
N HIS A 114 12.69 21.91 -7.08
CA HIS A 114 13.46 23.13 -7.26
C HIS A 114 13.19 24.17 -6.15
N ASN A 115 12.00 24.13 -5.53
CA ASN A 115 11.66 25.06 -4.47
C ASN A 115 12.07 24.53 -3.09
N LYS A 116 13.08 25.20 -2.49
CA LYS A 116 13.60 24.88 -1.15
C LYS A 116 12.87 25.60 -0.01
N ASN A 117 11.75 26.25 -0.30
CA ASN A 117 10.90 26.88 0.71
C ASN A 117 9.55 26.15 0.83
N PHE A 118 9.40 25.41 1.93
CA PHE A 118 8.17 24.68 2.24
C PHE A 118 6.91 25.55 2.19
N TRP A 119 6.93 26.71 2.86
CA TRP A 119 5.73 27.55 2.98
C TRP A 119 5.30 28.15 1.64
N GLN A 120 6.25 28.45 0.76
CA GLN A 120 5.96 28.88 -0.60
C GLN A 120 5.30 27.75 -1.41
N THR A 121 5.86 26.54 -1.35
CA THR A 121 5.28 25.36 -2.02
C THR A 121 3.89 25.03 -1.47
N ALA A 122 3.73 24.98 -0.15
CA ALA A 122 2.45 24.72 0.51
C ALA A 122 1.39 25.76 0.15
N SER A 123 1.74 27.06 0.19
CA SER A 123 0.82 28.15 -0.16
C SER A 123 0.40 28.09 -1.64
N LEU A 124 1.34 27.75 -2.54
CA LEU A 124 1.04 27.55 -3.95
C LEU A 124 0.04 26.40 -4.14
N GLN A 125 0.25 25.26 -3.48
CA GLN A 125 -0.65 24.11 -3.59
C GLN A 125 -2.03 24.42 -2.99
N MET A 126 -2.11 25.11 -1.84
CA MET A 126 -3.40 25.48 -1.26
C MET A 126 -4.17 26.46 -2.13
N ARG A 127 -3.48 27.39 -2.80
CA ARG A 127 -4.11 28.29 -3.77
C ARG A 127 -4.67 27.52 -4.97
N LYS A 128 -3.92 26.56 -5.54
CA LYS A 128 -4.40 25.70 -6.63
C LYS A 128 -5.63 24.90 -6.20
N PHE A 129 -5.57 24.29 -5.02
CA PHE A 129 -6.66 23.50 -4.45
C PHE A 129 -7.93 24.36 -4.26
N ARG A 130 -7.77 25.57 -3.71
CA ARG A 130 -8.87 26.55 -3.58
C ARG A 130 -9.47 26.92 -4.93
N GLN A 131 -8.64 27.23 -5.93
CA GLN A 131 -9.09 27.64 -7.26
C GLN A 131 -9.84 26.51 -8.00
N CYS A 132 -9.46 25.26 -7.77
CA CYS A 132 -10.08 24.11 -8.42
C CYS A 132 -11.57 23.96 -8.05
N ASN A 133 -11.95 24.23 -6.79
CA ASN A 133 -13.35 24.32 -6.38
C ASN A 133 -13.50 25.18 -5.12
N THR A 134 -13.74 26.48 -5.31
CA THR A 134 -13.85 27.46 -4.24
C THR A 134 -14.97 27.13 -3.25
N THR A 135 -16.12 26.68 -3.74
CA THR A 135 -17.29 26.36 -2.90
C THR A 135 -16.98 25.20 -1.96
N LEU A 136 -16.40 24.12 -2.51
CA LEU A 136 -16.07 22.94 -1.72
C LEU A 136 -14.89 23.21 -0.76
N PHE A 137 -13.90 24.00 -1.19
CA PHE A 137 -12.77 24.42 -0.34
C PHE A 137 -13.22 25.18 0.92
N HIS A 138 -14.22 26.04 0.80
CA HIS A 138 -14.74 26.81 1.94
C HIS A 138 -15.83 26.08 2.75
N ASN A 139 -16.37 24.96 2.24
CA ASN A 139 -17.42 24.19 2.90
C ASN A 139 -16.91 22.84 3.41
N ASN A 140 -16.23 22.88 4.56
CA ASN A 140 -15.68 21.69 5.22
C ASN A 140 -16.76 20.65 5.57
N GLU A 141 -17.99 21.06 5.86
CA GLU A 141 -19.07 20.12 6.15
C GLU A 141 -19.49 19.32 4.93
N LEU A 142 -19.59 19.98 3.77
CA LEU A 142 -19.89 19.31 2.51
C LEU A 142 -18.77 18.32 2.16
N LEU A 143 -17.50 18.71 2.29
CA LEU A 143 -16.35 17.83 2.09
C LEU A 143 -16.43 16.55 2.92
N ARG A 144 -16.84 16.65 4.20
CA ARG A 144 -16.97 15.50 5.11
C ARG A 144 -18.13 14.57 4.75
N LYS A 145 -19.14 15.10 4.05
CA LYS A 145 -20.34 14.35 3.65
C LYS A 145 -20.22 13.71 2.27
N LEU A 146 -19.19 14.05 1.50
CA LEU A 146 -18.98 13.47 0.18
C LEU A 146 -18.71 11.96 0.27
N PRO A 147 -19.25 11.15 -0.66
CA PRO A 147 -18.84 9.77 -0.82
C PRO A 147 -17.33 9.67 -1.04
N THR A 148 -16.70 8.62 -0.48
CA THR A 148 -15.25 8.42 -0.56
C THR A 148 -14.72 8.49 -2.00
N ALA A 149 -15.43 7.90 -2.96
CA ALA A 149 -15.03 7.93 -4.37
C ALA A 149 -15.01 9.35 -4.95
N GLU A 150 -16.02 10.17 -4.64
CA GLU A 150 -16.11 11.57 -5.10
C GLU A 150 -15.06 12.45 -4.45
N LEU A 151 -14.81 12.26 -3.14
CA LEU A 151 -13.75 12.95 -2.42
C LEU A 151 -12.37 12.64 -3.01
N PHE A 152 -12.09 11.36 -3.29
CA PHE A 152 -10.84 10.96 -3.93
C PHE A 152 -10.70 11.58 -5.32
N GLN A 153 -11.74 11.53 -6.15
CA GLN A 153 -11.72 12.18 -7.48
C GLN A 153 -11.46 13.68 -7.39
N TYR A 154 -12.09 14.36 -6.42
CA TYR A 154 -11.87 15.79 -6.19
C TYR A 154 -10.42 16.08 -5.80
N ILE A 155 -9.87 15.35 -4.83
CA ILE A 155 -8.48 15.51 -4.37
C ILE A 155 -7.50 15.22 -5.52
N THR A 156 -7.67 14.11 -6.23
CA THR A 156 -6.81 13.74 -7.35
C THR A 156 -6.87 14.76 -8.49
N LYS A 157 -8.06 15.28 -8.83
CA LYS A 157 -8.19 16.30 -9.88
C LYS A 157 -7.56 17.64 -9.50
N CYS A 158 -7.61 18.00 -8.22
CA CYS A 158 -7.22 19.34 -7.78
C CYS A 158 -5.79 19.44 -7.24
N ILE A 159 -5.16 18.31 -6.90
CA ILE A 159 -3.79 18.24 -6.36
C ILE A 159 -2.84 17.45 -7.28
N GLY A 160 -3.36 16.46 -8.04
CA GLY A 160 -2.59 15.66 -9.00
C GLY A 160 -2.34 16.39 -10.31
#